data_AF-A0A1F7JIZ1-F1
#
_entry.id   AF-A0A1F7JIZ1-F1
#
_cell.length_a   1.000
_cell.length_b   1.000
_cell.length_c   1.000
_cell.angle_alpha   90.00
_cell.angle_beta   90.00
_cell.angle_gamma   90.00
#
_symmetry.space_group_name_H-M   'P 1'
#
loop_
_entity.id
_entity.type
_entity.pdbx_description
1 polymer ?
#
loop_
_entity_poly.entity_id
_entity_poly.type
_entity_poly.pdbx_seq_one_letter_code
_entity_poly.pdbx_strand_id
1 'polypeptide(L)'
;MANAADKIDVCFRVKNRLNISEIIPIIGIDHILPIVYTTCTVWKGGDMPIIRSAKKQLRQSLKHRTKNVKVRKEYAESIKASDAKPSKKSVAKAYSRIDTAVKKHVIHKNKARRLKQHVARNVKD
;
A
#
# COMPACT_ATOMS: atom_id res chain seq x y z
N MET A 1 21.44 6.49 -1.53
CA MET A 1 20.76 5.73 -2.60
C MET A 1 19.44 5.15 -2.14
N ALA A 2 18.39 5.29 -2.93
CA ALA A 2 17.16 4.54 -2.71
C ALA A 2 17.30 3.17 -3.37
N ASN A 3 17.23 2.09 -2.58
CA ASN A 3 17.14 0.73 -3.10
C ASN A 3 15.87 0.60 -3.96
N ALA A 4 16.00 -0.09 -5.10
CA ALA A 4 14.99 -0.28 -6.14
C ALA A 4 13.70 -1.02 -5.72
N ALA A 5 13.46 -1.21 -4.42
CA ALA A 5 12.31 -1.91 -3.86
C ALA A 5 11.19 -0.98 -3.34
N ASP A 6 11.39 0.34 -3.30
CA ASP A 6 10.40 1.30 -2.76
C ASP A 6 9.68 2.14 -3.86
N LYS A 7 9.82 1.77 -5.15
CA LYS A 7 9.20 2.48 -6.30
C LYS A 7 8.02 1.76 -6.97
N ILE A 8 7.22 1.00 -6.21
CA ILE A 8 6.01 0.34 -6.76
C ILE A 8 4.68 1.00 -6.32
N ASP A 9 4.63 1.93 -5.35
CA ASP A 9 3.34 2.25 -4.71
C ASP A 9 2.88 3.73 -4.69
N VAL A 10 3.26 4.55 -5.68
CA VAL A 10 2.66 5.91 -5.85
C VAL A 10 2.37 6.30 -7.32
N CYS A 11 2.49 5.40 -8.30
CA CYS A 11 2.32 5.77 -9.72
C CYS A 11 1.19 5.02 -10.45
N PHE A 12 0.11 4.61 -9.76
CA PHE A 12 -1.05 3.95 -10.38
C PHE A 12 -2.41 4.58 -9.98
N ARG A 13 -2.50 5.91 -9.91
CA ARG A 13 -3.78 6.58 -9.65
C ARG A 13 -3.99 7.94 -10.34
N VAL A 14 -3.37 8.21 -11.49
CA VAL A 14 -3.70 9.40 -12.33
C VAL A 14 -3.53 9.15 -13.84
N LYS A 15 -3.72 7.92 -14.35
CA LYS A 15 -3.87 7.71 -15.81
C LYS A 15 -4.86 6.60 -16.09
N ASN A 16 -6.12 6.99 -16.24
CA ASN A 16 -7.10 6.36 -17.13
C ASN A 16 -8.35 7.24 -17.17
N ARG A 17 -8.19 8.37 -17.86
CA ARG A 17 -9.30 9.19 -18.35
C ARG A 17 -8.84 9.94 -19.59
N LEU A 18 -8.49 9.20 -20.64
CA LEU A 18 -8.54 9.69 -22.02
C LEU A 18 -8.98 8.52 -22.88
N ASN A 19 -10.14 8.69 -23.52
CA ASN A 19 -10.73 7.75 -24.47
C ASN A 19 -9.75 7.53 -25.63
N ILE A 20 -9.53 6.27 -25.95
CA ILE A 20 -8.78 5.81 -27.11
C ILE A 20 -9.81 5.64 -28.23
N SER A 21 -10.14 6.75 -28.87
CA SER A 21 -10.82 6.81 -30.16
C SER A 21 -10.70 8.25 -30.64
N GLU A 22 -10.20 8.43 -31.86
CA GLU A 22 -10.04 9.71 -32.56
C GLU A 22 -8.73 10.44 -32.23
N ILE A 23 -7.68 10.13 -32.99
CA ILE A 23 -7.03 11.04 -33.97
C ILE A 23 -5.84 10.26 -34.55
N ILE A 24 -5.99 9.83 -35.81
CA ILE A 24 -4.90 9.51 -36.75
C ILE A 24 -4.99 10.59 -37.84
N PRO A 25 -3.88 11.20 -38.26
CA PRO A 25 -3.29 10.89 -39.58
C PRO A 25 -1.75 10.74 -39.47
N ILE A 26 -1.17 9.61 -39.88
CA ILE A 26 -0.55 9.39 -41.21
C ILE A 26 0.06 10.67 -41.80
N ILE A 27 1.38 10.84 -41.64
CA ILE A 27 2.40 11.08 -42.69
C ILE A 27 3.78 10.87 -42.01
N GLY A 28 4.62 10.02 -42.59
CA GLY A 28 5.94 9.70 -42.07
C GLY A 28 7.02 10.71 -42.50
N ILE A 29 8.02 10.87 -41.63
CA ILE A 29 9.42 11.10 -42.02
C ILE A 29 10.28 10.36 -41.01
N ASP A 30 11.05 9.40 -41.52
CA ASP A 30 12.04 8.65 -40.77
C ASP A 30 13.34 9.47 -40.58
N HIS A 31 13.93 9.25 -39.40
CA HIS A 31 15.37 9.24 -39.12
C HIS A 31 16.19 10.56 -38.97
N ILE A 32 17.02 10.51 -37.91
CA ILE A 32 18.30 11.24 -37.65
C ILE A 32 18.22 12.32 -36.55
N LEU A 33 18.19 11.90 -35.28
CA LEU A 33 19.38 11.86 -34.41
C LEU A 33 19.02 11.39 -32.98
N PRO A 34 19.68 10.34 -32.47
CA PRO A 34 19.58 9.91 -31.09
C PRO A 34 20.54 10.75 -30.24
N ILE A 35 20.02 11.65 -29.40
CA ILE A 35 20.78 12.12 -28.23
C ILE A 35 20.55 11.10 -27.12
N VAL A 36 21.33 10.04 -27.27
CA VAL A 36 21.82 9.21 -26.19
C VAL A 36 22.34 10.08 -25.03
N TYR A 37 22.19 9.55 -23.82
CA TYR A 37 22.85 9.95 -22.56
C TYR A 37 22.25 11.13 -21.79
N THR A 38 21.21 10.85 -21.00
CA THR A 38 21.23 11.15 -19.56
C THR A 38 20.28 10.19 -18.83
N THR A 39 20.55 8.89 -18.95
CA THR A 39 20.36 8.03 -17.78
C THR A 39 21.35 8.53 -16.74
N CYS A 40 20.97 9.55 -15.95
CA CYS A 40 21.74 9.95 -14.80
C CYS A 40 21.70 8.76 -13.84
N THR A 41 22.72 7.92 -14.00
CA THR A 41 23.07 6.79 -13.18
C THR A 41 23.04 7.27 -11.74
N VAL A 42 22.12 6.67 -10.98
CA VAL A 42 22.47 6.02 -9.72
C VAL A 42 23.29 6.93 -8.81
N TRP A 43 22.60 7.78 -8.04
CA TRP A 43 23.16 8.41 -6.87
C TRP A 43 23.58 7.32 -5.87
N LYS A 44 24.79 6.76 -6.08
CA LYS A 44 25.57 5.81 -5.25
C LYS A 44 26.26 6.58 -4.12
N GLY A 45 25.46 7.13 -3.21
CA GLY A 45 25.97 7.88 -2.05
C GLY A 45 25.18 7.59 -0.78
N GLY A 46 25.82 6.90 0.16
CA GLY A 46 25.53 6.92 1.60
C GLY A 46 24.28 6.17 2.09
N ASP A 47 24.19 4.87 1.87
CA ASP A 47 23.00 4.08 2.26
C ASP A 47 22.96 3.71 3.75
N MET A 48 22.88 4.71 4.63
CA MET A 48 22.15 4.60 5.90
C MET A 48 22.38 5.86 6.75
N PRO A 49 21.50 6.10 7.74
CA PRO A 49 21.55 7.31 8.52
C PRO A 49 22.92 7.52 9.16
N ILE A 50 23.51 8.67 8.93
CA ILE A 50 24.85 9.03 9.43
C ILE A 50 24.80 9.23 10.95
N ILE A 51 23.71 9.84 11.44
CA ILE A 51 23.50 10.21 12.84
C ILE A 51 23.00 9.01 13.67
N ARG A 52 23.47 8.91 14.92
CA ARG A 52 23.10 7.84 15.87
C ARG A 52 21.59 7.69 16.10
N SER A 53 20.87 8.82 16.24
CA SER A 53 19.41 8.85 16.43
C SER A 53 18.69 8.23 15.24
N ALA A 54 19.14 8.57 14.03
CA ALA A 54 18.52 8.09 12.81
C ALA A 54 18.80 6.58 12.57
N LYS A 55 20.00 6.06 12.93
CA LYS A 55 20.25 4.60 12.99
C LYS A 55 19.33 3.89 13.99
N LYS A 56 19.06 4.50 15.15
CA LYS A 56 18.13 3.97 16.16
C LYS A 56 16.69 3.96 15.63
N GLN A 57 16.24 5.05 15.04
CA GLN A 57 14.91 5.19 14.48
C GLN A 57 14.67 4.17 13.36
N LEU A 58 15.67 3.93 12.50
CA LEU A 58 15.59 2.91 11.45
C LEU A 58 15.34 1.52 12.04
N ARG A 59 16.15 1.10 13.03
CA ARG A 59 15.97 -0.21 13.71
C ARG A 59 14.60 -0.33 14.37
N GLN A 60 14.13 0.73 15.04
CA GLN A 60 12.82 0.76 15.67
C GLN A 60 11.69 0.67 14.63
N SER A 61 11.79 1.44 13.54
CA SER A 61 10.82 1.45 12.44
C SER A 61 10.69 0.06 11.82
N LEU A 62 11.81 -0.62 11.54
CA LEU A 62 11.79 -2.00 11.04
C LEU A 62 11.07 -2.95 12.01
N LYS A 63 11.39 -2.90 13.31
CA LYS A 63 10.73 -3.72 14.34
C LYS A 63 9.23 -3.43 14.46
N HIS A 64 8.82 -2.16 14.33
CA HIS A 64 7.41 -1.79 14.37
C HIS A 64 6.69 -2.20 13.09
N ARG A 65 7.33 -2.07 11.93
CA ARG A 65 6.80 -2.45 10.62
C ARG A 65 6.46 -3.94 10.58
N THR A 66 7.38 -4.81 10.99
CA THR A 66 7.14 -6.27 10.97
C THR A 66 5.92 -6.66 11.81
N LYS A 67 5.79 -6.11 13.02
CA LYS A 67 4.63 -6.33 13.90
C LYS A 67 3.34 -5.75 13.32
N ASN A 68 3.38 -4.52 12.83
CA ASN A 68 2.19 -3.82 12.32
C ASN A 68 1.67 -4.44 11.03
N VAL A 69 2.56 -4.90 10.14
CA VAL A 69 2.18 -5.60 8.90
C VAL A 69 1.43 -6.89 9.24
N LYS A 70 1.91 -7.68 10.21
CA LYS A 70 1.22 -8.90 10.66
C LYS A 70 -0.21 -8.59 11.13
N VAL A 71 -0.37 -7.65 12.05
CA VAL A 71 -1.70 -7.25 12.58
C VAL A 71 -2.60 -6.70 11.46
N ARG A 72 -2.04 -5.91 10.53
CA ARG A 72 -2.79 -5.37 9.38
C ARG A 72 -3.30 -6.46 8.46
N LYS A 73 -2.49 -7.48 8.19
CA LYS A 73 -2.89 -8.65 7.39
C LYS A 73 -3.97 -9.45 8.10
N GLU A 74 -3.78 -9.76 9.39
CA GLU A 74 -4.73 -10.56 10.17
C GLU A 74 -6.16 -9.99 10.16
N TYR A 75 -6.34 -8.69 10.43
CA TYR A 75 -7.70 -8.12 10.39
C TYR A 75 -8.23 -8.03 8.96
N ALA A 76 -7.40 -7.71 7.97
CA ALA A 76 -7.83 -7.60 6.58
C ALA A 76 -8.29 -8.96 6.02
N GLU A 77 -7.56 -10.03 6.31
CA GLU A 77 -7.93 -11.41 5.97
C GLU A 77 -9.22 -11.82 6.66
N SER A 78 -9.42 -11.45 7.93
CA SER A 78 -10.67 -11.74 8.63
C SER A 78 -11.88 -11.03 8.02
N ILE A 79 -11.71 -9.78 7.57
CA ILE A 79 -12.77 -9.03 6.87
C ILE A 79 -13.09 -9.69 5.53
N LYS A 80 -12.06 -10.02 4.73
CA LYS A 80 -12.25 -10.75 3.45
C LYS A 80 -12.97 -12.09 3.65
N ALA A 81 -12.64 -12.82 4.72
CA ALA A 81 -13.29 -14.08 5.04
C ALA A 81 -14.78 -13.89 5.40
N SER A 82 -15.12 -12.82 6.12
CA SER A 82 -16.51 -12.44 6.41
C SER A 82 -17.27 -12.04 5.16
N ASP A 83 -16.64 -11.29 4.25
CA ASP A 83 -17.26 -10.85 2.99
C ASP A 83 -17.52 -12.05 2.06
N ALA A 84 -16.62 -13.04 2.02
CA ALA A 84 -16.77 -14.23 1.18
C ALA A 84 -17.85 -15.19 1.71
N LYS A 85 -17.89 -15.40 3.03
CA LYS A 85 -18.84 -16.32 3.68
C LYS A 85 -19.42 -15.64 4.92
N PRO A 86 -20.56 -14.94 4.82
CA PRO A 86 -21.17 -14.26 5.95
C PRO A 86 -21.77 -15.27 6.94
N SER A 87 -20.93 -15.73 7.86
CA SER A 87 -21.31 -16.64 8.96
C SER A 87 -21.15 -15.93 10.30
N LYS A 88 -22.03 -16.20 11.27
CA LYS A 88 -21.94 -15.66 12.64
C LYS A 88 -20.54 -15.81 13.25
N LYS A 89 -19.88 -16.95 13.01
CA LYS A 89 -18.50 -17.23 13.48
C LYS A 89 -17.47 -16.34 12.81
N SER A 90 -17.59 -16.12 11.49
CA SER A 90 -16.68 -15.28 10.72
C SER A 90 -16.76 -13.81 11.16
N VAL A 91 -17.98 -13.31 11.37
CA VAL A 91 -18.26 -11.93 11.79
C VAL A 91 -17.70 -11.66 13.19
N ALA A 92 -17.94 -12.59 14.14
CA ALA A 92 -17.35 -12.50 15.48
C ALA A 92 -15.81 -12.48 15.44
N LYS A 93 -15.21 -13.31 14.57
CA LYS A 93 -13.75 -13.32 14.37
C LYS A 93 -13.24 -11.99 13.82
N ALA A 94 -13.92 -11.41 12.82
CA ALA A 94 -13.54 -10.11 12.26
C ALA A 94 -13.59 -8.99 13.32
N TYR A 95 -14.66 -8.91 14.12
CA TYR A 95 -14.76 -7.94 15.20
C TYR A 95 -13.63 -8.07 16.22
N SER A 96 -13.36 -9.29 16.67
CA SER A 96 -12.28 -9.58 17.63
C SER A 96 -10.91 -9.12 17.11
N ARG A 97 -10.61 -9.37 15.82
CA ARG A 97 -9.33 -8.97 15.20
C ARG A 97 -9.22 -7.46 15.02
N ILE A 98 -10.31 -6.78 14.65
CA ILE A 98 -10.37 -5.31 14.57
C ILE A 98 -10.09 -4.70 15.94
N ASP A 99 -10.74 -5.18 16.99
CA ASP A 99 -10.59 -4.62 18.35
C ASP A 99 -9.21 -4.90 18.95
N THR A 100 -8.63 -6.06 18.63
CA THR A 100 -7.23 -6.36 18.98
C THR A 100 -6.28 -5.37 18.31
N ALA A 101 -6.53 -4.98 17.05
CA ALA A 101 -5.72 -3.98 16.35
C ALA A 101 -5.87 -2.57 16.95
N VAL A 102 -7.03 -2.22 17.50
CA VAL A 102 -7.25 -0.98 18.26
C VAL A 102 -6.48 -1.00 19.57
N LYS A 103 -6.58 -2.08 20.35
CA LYS A 103 -5.86 -2.25 21.63
C LYS A 103 -4.34 -2.20 21.44
N LYS A 104 -3.84 -2.69 20.30
CA LYS A 104 -2.43 -2.61 19.90
C LYS A 104 -2.04 -1.25 19.27
N HIS A 105 -2.97 -0.30 19.17
CA HIS A 105 -2.78 1.02 18.55
C HIS A 105 -2.29 0.98 17.09
N VAL A 106 -2.58 -0.10 16.35
CA VAL A 106 -2.24 -0.21 14.92
C VAL A 106 -3.24 0.55 14.05
N ILE A 107 -4.50 0.65 14.52
CA ILE A 107 -5.57 1.41 13.87
C ILE A 107 -6.20 2.38 14.87
N HIS A 108 -6.60 3.56 14.37
CA HIS A 108 -7.34 4.53 15.17
C HIS A 108 -8.79 4.06 15.40
N LYS A 109 -9.40 4.47 16.53
CA LYS A 109 -10.79 4.13 16.91
C LYS A 109 -11.82 4.44 15.83
N ASN A 110 -11.66 5.57 15.12
CA ASN A 110 -12.58 5.94 14.03
C ASN A 110 -12.46 5.02 12.82
N LYS A 111 -11.24 4.51 12.54
CA LYS A 111 -11.05 3.52 11.47
C LYS A 111 -11.72 2.21 11.85
N ALA A 112 -11.56 1.77 13.11
CA ALA A 112 -12.25 0.59 13.60
C ALA A 112 -13.77 0.72 13.49
N ARG A 113 -14.36 1.85 13.91
CA ARG A 113 -15.80 2.11 13.73
C ARG A 113 -16.25 1.94 12.27
N ARG A 114 -15.52 2.51 11.31
CA ARG A 114 -15.84 2.37 9.88
C ARG A 114 -15.76 0.91 9.40
N LEU A 115 -14.74 0.17 9.84
CA LEU A 115 -14.59 -1.25 9.50
C LEU A 115 -15.72 -2.10 10.12
N LYS A 116 -16.10 -1.82 11.36
CA LYS A 116 -17.23 -2.47 12.02
C LYS A 116 -18.54 -2.21 11.27
N GLN A 117 -18.78 -0.95 10.89
CA GLN A 117 -19.94 -0.58 10.09
C GLN A 117 -19.97 -1.29 8.73
N HIS A 118 -18.81 -1.42 8.07
CA HIS A 118 -18.71 -2.18 6.82
C HIS A 118 -19.10 -3.65 7.01
N VAL A 119 -18.52 -4.33 8.01
CA VAL A 119 -18.85 -5.74 8.29
C VAL A 119 -20.33 -5.90 8.61
N ALA A 120 -20.92 -4.98 9.39
CA ALA A 120 -22.34 -5.03 9.74
C ALA A 120 -23.27 -4.95 8.50
N ARG A 121 -22.92 -4.15 7.49
CA ARG A 121 -23.71 -4.02 6.25
C ARG A 121 -23.73 -5.29 5.41
N ASN A 122 -22.68 -6.12 5.50
CA ASN A 122 -22.52 -7.32 4.67
C ASN A 122 -23.12 -8.58 5.31
N VAL A 123 -23.62 -8.49 6.55
CA VAL A 123 -24.37 -9.57 7.18
C VAL A 123 -25.75 -9.61 6.53
N LYS A 124 -26.07 -10.74 5.88
CA LYS A 124 -27.41 -11.01 5.39
C LYS A 124 -28.18 -11.70 6.51
N ASP A 125 -29.36 -11.19 6.82
CA ASP A 125 -30.29 -11.79 7.78
C ASP A 125 -30.79 -13.16 7.28
#